data_AF-A0A950TSC7-F1
#
_entry.id   AF-A0A950TSC7-F1
#
_cell.length_a   1.000
_cell.length_b   1.000
_cell.length_c   1.000
_cell.angle_alpha   90.00
_cell.angle_beta   90.00
_cell.angle_gamma   90.00
#
_symmetry.space_group_name_H-M   'P 1'
#
loop_
_entity.id
_entity.type
_entity.pdbx_description
1 polymer ?
#
loop_
_entity_poly.entity_id
_entity_poly.type
_entity_poly.pdbx_seq_one_letter_code
_entity_poly.pdbx_strand_id
1 'polypeptide(L)'
;MQSNISKQKIWALARNTATVIGLTMLIYNGLAGVFGSSGATTVHAQTDPFLSRRVDILEQRLYSIESRLNSINTQARPSVVPSIPSTTQNDVDFLRTQVDGMRLRIGEVECGLLKLDERTLAAAQRRTHAGTTSDRCRENYGTPIQLSARP
;
A
#
# COMPACT_ATOMS: atom_id res chain seq x y z
N MET A 1 42.41 -65.16 14.45
CA MET A 1 41.47 -64.29 15.20
C MET A 1 41.11 -62.95 14.53
N GLN A 2 41.93 -62.38 13.63
CA GLN A 2 41.62 -61.10 12.96
C GLN A 2 40.41 -61.11 11.99
N SER A 3 40.02 -62.26 11.42
CA SER A 3 38.93 -62.33 10.43
C SER A 3 37.52 -62.11 11.02
N ASN A 4 37.30 -62.39 12.31
CA ASN A 4 35.98 -62.20 12.93
C ASN A 4 35.70 -60.74 13.32
N ILE A 5 36.75 -59.97 13.58
CA ILE A 5 36.64 -58.56 13.99
C ILE A 5 36.27 -57.67 12.78
N SER A 6 36.73 -58.01 11.57
CA SER A 6 36.35 -57.27 10.36
C SER A 6 34.88 -57.48 10.01
N LYS A 7 34.37 -58.72 10.12
CA LYS A 7 32.97 -59.05 9.85
C LYS A 7 32.00 -58.35 10.81
N GLN A 8 32.36 -58.23 12.09
CA GLN A 8 31.56 -57.47 13.06
C GLN A 8 31.53 -55.97 12.76
N LYS A 9 32.66 -55.39 12.37
CA LYS A 9 32.71 -53.97 11.97
C LYS A 9 31.91 -53.70 10.70
N ILE A 10 31.96 -54.61 9.72
CA ILE A 10 31.16 -54.50 8.48
C ILE A 10 29.66 -54.59 8.79
N TRP A 11 29.24 -55.50 9.67
CA TRP A 11 27.84 -55.60 10.09
C TRP A 11 27.34 -54.37 10.86
N ALA A 12 28.17 -53.81 11.74
CA ALA A 12 27.85 -52.58 12.45
C ALA A 12 27.73 -51.38 11.48
N LEU A 13 28.61 -51.31 10.48
CA LEU A 13 28.60 -50.25 9.48
C LEU A 13 27.36 -50.36 8.57
N ALA A 14 27.00 -51.57 8.14
CA ALA A 14 25.78 -51.84 7.37
C ALA A 14 24.50 -51.50 8.14
N ARG A 15 24.46 -51.74 9.46
CA ARG A 15 23.31 -51.39 10.29
C ARG A 15 23.17 -49.87 10.45
N ASN A 16 24.29 -49.16 10.60
CA ASN A 16 24.28 -47.70 10.72
C ASN A 16 23.94 -47.02 9.39
N THR A 17 24.40 -47.54 8.25
CA THR A 17 24.01 -46.98 6.94
C THR A 17 22.54 -47.24 6.62
N ALA A 18 22.00 -48.42 6.94
CA ALA A 18 20.59 -48.72 6.72
C ALA A 18 19.65 -47.81 7.55
N THR A 19 20.02 -47.51 8.80
CA THR A 19 19.24 -46.61 9.65
C THR A 19 19.28 -45.17 9.16
N VAL A 20 20.44 -44.68 8.71
CA VAL A 20 20.54 -43.33 8.13
C VAL A 20 19.72 -43.23 6.84
N ILE A 21 19.81 -44.21 5.94
CA ILE A 21 19.02 -44.22 4.69
C ILE A 21 17.52 -44.26 4.99
N GLY A 22 17.09 -45.12 5.91
CA GLY A 22 15.69 -45.20 6.34
C GLY A 22 15.17 -43.88 6.91
N LEU A 23 15.96 -43.21 7.76
CA LEU A 23 15.59 -41.94 8.37
C LEU A 23 15.55 -40.81 7.33
N THR A 24 16.48 -40.80 6.37
CA THR A 24 16.44 -39.83 5.26
C THR A 24 15.23 -40.03 4.35
N MET A 25 14.83 -41.27 4.06
CA MET A 25 13.60 -41.58 3.30
C MET A 25 12.33 -41.16 4.07
N LEU A 26 12.31 -41.35 5.39
CA LEU A 26 11.19 -40.94 6.24
C LEU A 26 11.08 -39.42 6.33
N ILE A 27 12.20 -38.71 6.46
CA ILE A 27 12.24 -37.25 6.42
C ILE A 27 11.81 -36.78 5.03
N TYR A 28 12.31 -37.35 3.94
CA TYR A 28 11.96 -36.92 2.58
C TYR A 28 10.47 -37.09 2.27
N ASN A 29 9.88 -38.24 2.63
CA ASN A 29 8.44 -38.47 2.46
C ASN A 29 7.60 -37.63 3.45
N GLY A 30 8.06 -37.43 4.67
CA GLY A 30 7.40 -36.55 5.66
C GLY A 30 7.44 -35.08 5.23
N LEU A 31 8.57 -34.60 4.73
CA LEU A 31 8.73 -33.24 4.20
C LEU A 31 7.91 -33.06 2.91
N ALA A 32 7.85 -34.06 2.02
CA ALA A 32 6.96 -34.05 0.86
C ALA A 32 5.47 -34.08 1.27
N GLY A 33 5.11 -34.73 2.37
CA GLY A 33 3.74 -34.69 2.90
C GLY A 33 3.38 -33.35 3.56
N VAL A 34 4.32 -32.68 4.21
CA VAL A 34 4.08 -31.40 4.92
C VAL A 34 4.25 -30.18 4.01
N PHE A 35 5.16 -30.22 3.04
CA PHE A 35 5.43 -29.10 2.12
C PHE A 35 4.96 -29.38 0.69
N GLY A 36 4.89 -30.64 0.25
CA GLY A 36 4.33 -31.04 -1.05
C GLY A 36 2.81 -31.25 -1.06
N SER A 37 2.14 -31.24 0.11
CA SER A 37 0.68 -31.09 0.20
C SER A 37 0.21 -29.63 0.08
N SER A 38 1.07 -28.76 -0.43
CA SER A 38 0.68 -27.48 -1.02
C SER A 38 -0.11 -27.72 -2.32
N GLY A 39 -1.33 -28.24 -2.19
CA GLY A 39 -2.43 -27.99 -3.10
C GLY A 39 -2.22 -28.31 -4.58
N ALA A 40 -1.67 -29.46 -4.93
CA ALA A 40 -1.98 -30.06 -6.23
C ALA A 40 -3.19 -30.99 -6.06
N THR A 41 -4.35 -30.40 -5.76
CA THR A 41 -5.60 -31.02 -6.21
C THR A 41 -5.44 -31.15 -7.72
N THR A 42 -5.19 -32.36 -8.22
CA THR A 42 -5.51 -32.68 -9.61
C THR A 42 -7.04 -32.55 -9.67
N VAL A 43 -7.50 -31.32 -9.88
CA VAL A 43 -8.86 -31.03 -10.25
C VAL A 43 -9.00 -31.76 -11.57
N HIS A 44 -9.58 -32.95 -11.50
CA HIS A 44 -10.19 -33.58 -12.64
C HIS A 44 -11.04 -32.47 -13.24
N ALA A 45 -10.68 -32.00 -14.44
CA ALA A 45 -11.43 -30.98 -15.14
C ALA A 45 -12.81 -31.58 -15.44
N GLN A 46 -13.70 -31.54 -14.45
CA GLN A 46 -15.12 -31.47 -14.69
C GLN A 46 -15.25 -30.22 -15.55
N THR A 47 -15.43 -30.43 -16.85
CA THR A 47 -15.91 -29.45 -17.80
C THR A 47 -17.29 -29.02 -17.33
N ASP A 48 -17.31 -28.21 -16.28
CA ASP A 48 -18.52 -27.67 -15.70
C ASP A 48 -19.08 -26.68 -16.73
N PRO A 49 -20.24 -26.94 -17.36
CA PRO A 49 -20.79 -26.04 -18.39
C PRO A 49 -21.04 -24.63 -17.85
N PHE A 50 -21.15 -24.49 -16.52
CA PHE A 50 -21.24 -23.19 -15.86
C PHE A 50 -19.92 -22.42 -15.87
N LEU A 51 -18.77 -23.10 -15.92
CA LEU A 51 -17.46 -22.47 -16.06
C LEU A 51 -17.30 -21.86 -17.46
N SER A 52 -17.69 -22.59 -18.52
CA SER A 52 -17.67 -22.07 -19.90
C SER A 52 -18.52 -20.81 -20.03
N ARG A 53 -19.73 -20.81 -19.47
CA ARG A 53 -20.61 -19.64 -19.50
C ARG A 53 -20.03 -18.45 -18.73
N ARG A 54 -19.34 -18.70 -17.62
CA ARG A 54 -18.66 -17.62 -16.86
C ARG A 54 -17.47 -17.06 -17.64
N VAL A 55 -16.73 -17.91 -18.34
CA VAL A 55 -15.63 -17.49 -19.22
C VAL A 55 -16.16 -16.63 -20.35
N ASP A 56 -17.24 -17.03 -21.04
CA ASP A 56 -17.85 -16.23 -22.11
C ASP A 56 -18.31 -14.84 -21.60
N ILE A 57 -18.90 -14.77 -20.41
CA ILE A 57 -19.31 -13.51 -19.79
C ILE A 57 -18.09 -12.63 -19.46
N LEU A 58 -16.99 -13.24 -18.98
CA LEU A 58 -15.76 -12.52 -18.68
C LEU A 58 -15.09 -12.02 -19.96
N GLU A 59 -15.04 -12.83 -21.02
CA GLU A 59 -14.53 -12.42 -22.33
C GLU A 59 -15.35 -11.24 -22.88
N GLN A 60 -16.68 -11.33 -22.83
CA GLN A 60 -17.55 -10.25 -23.29
C GLN A 60 -17.34 -8.94 -22.50
N ARG A 61 -17.14 -9.05 -21.17
CA ARG A 61 -16.82 -7.89 -20.33
C ARG A 61 -15.46 -7.31 -20.64
N LEU A 62 -14.47 -8.17 -20.91
CA LEU A 62 -13.11 -7.76 -21.23
C LEU A 62 -13.09 -7.01 -22.57
N TYR A 63 -13.78 -7.49 -23.60
CA TYR A 63 -13.97 -6.77 -24.87
C TYR A 63 -14.63 -5.40 -24.67
N SER A 64 -15.62 -5.29 -23.77
CA SER A 64 -16.26 -4.01 -23.47
C SER A 64 -15.31 -3.03 -22.78
N ILE A 65 -14.50 -3.51 -21.83
CA ILE A 65 -13.50 -2.69 -21.13
C ILE A 65 -12.41 -2.24 -22.11
N GLU A 66 -11.92 -3.14 -22.96
CA GLU A 66 -10.91 -2.84 -23.97
C GLU A 66 -11.40 -1.77 -24.97
N SER A 67 -12.65 -1.90 -25.43
CA SER A 67 -13.28 -0.89 -26.30
C SER A 67 -13.37 0.49 -25.63
N ARG A 68 -13.77 0.54 -24.35
CA ARG A 68 -13.79 1.79 -23.58
C ARG A 68 -12.40 2.37 -23.37
N LEU A 69 -11.40 1.53 -23.09
CA LEU A 69 -10.01 1.94 -22.95
C LEU A 69 -9.47 2.51 -24.25
N ASN A 70 -9.80 1.90 -25.39
CA ASN A 70 -9.39 2.40 -26.70
C ASN A 70 -10.10 3.73 -27.03
N SER A 71 -11.37 3.89 -26.66
CA SER A 71 -12.07 5.18 -26.76
C SER A 71 -11.47 6.26 -25.87
N ILE A 72 -11.06 5.91 -24.65
CA ILE A 72 -10.39 6.84 -23.73
C ILE A 72 -9.01 7.18 -24.28
N ASN A 73 -8.25 6.22 -24.81
CA ASN A 73 -6.92 6.48 -25.37
C ASN A 73 -7.00 7.37 -26.62
N THR A 74 -8.00 7.17 -27.47
CA THR A 74 -8.25 8.03 -28.64
C THR A 74 -8.71 9.44 -28.26
N GLN A 75 -9.50 9.60 -27.18
CA GLN A 75 -9.85 10.92 -26.61
C GLN A 75 -8.71 11.58 -25.80
N ALA A 76 -7.87 10.79 -25.14
CA ALA A 76 -6.79 11.25 -24.28
C ALA A 76 -5.54 11.64 -25.08
N ARG A 77 -5.46 11.26 -26.36
CA ARG A 77 -4.59 11.97 -27.30
C ARG A 77 -5.12 13.40 -27.35
N PRO A 78 -4.38 14.41 -26.89
CA PRO A 78 -4.86 15.78 -26.88
C PRO A 78 -5.02 16.24 -28.33
N SER A 79 -6.18 15.97 -28.92
CA SER A 79 -6.71 16.74 -30.02
C SER A 79 -6.79 18.14 -29.48
N VAL A 80 -5.82 18.97 -29.90
CA VAL A 80 -5.80 20.44 -29.86
C VAL A 80 -6.87 20.99 -28.93
N VAL A 81 -6.47 21.36 -27.71
CA VAL A 81 -7.29 22.13 -26.78
C VAL A 81 -8.08 23.16 -27.61
N PRO A 82 -9.43 23.04 -27.73
CA PRO A 82 -10.19 24.12 -28.31
C PRO A 82 -9.92 25.30 -27.39
N SER A 83 -9.33 26.36 -27.94
CA SER A 83 -8.98 27.57 -27.22
C SER A 83 -10.16 27.97 -26.34
N ILE A 84 -10.03 27.67 -25.05
CA ILE A 84 -10.94 28.15 -24.02
C ILE A 84 -10.97 29.67 -24.21
N PRO A 85 -12.15 30.29 -24.45
CA PRO A 85 -12.21 31.71 -24.75
C PRO A 85 -11.50 32.47 -23.62
N SER A 86 -10.53 33.32 -23.98
CA SER A 86 -9.58 33.96 -23.07
C SER A 86 -10.21 34.64 -21.86
N THR A 87 -11.48 35.03 -21.95
CA THR A 87 -12.31 35.50 -20.82
C THR A 87 -12.39 34.48 -19.69
N THR A 88 -12.68 33.22 -19.99
CA THR A 88 -12.79 32.16 -18.96
C THR A 88 -11.44 31.78 -18.35
N GLN A 89 -10.32 31.97 -19.07
CA GLN A 89 -9.00 31.74 -18.51
C GLN A 89 -8.63 32.82 -17.48
N ASN A 90 -8.93 34.09 -17.77
CA ASN A 90 -8.74 35.19 -16.82
C ASN A 90 -9.62 35.02 -15.57
N ASP A 91 -10.86 34.56 -15.73
CA ASP A 91 -11.76 34.27 -14.61
C ASP A 91 -11.22 33.12 -13.74
N VAL A 92 -10.68 32.07 -14.35
CA VAL A 92 -10.06 30.95 -13.64
C VAL A 92 -8.82 31.40 -12.86
N ASP A 93 -7.96 32.23 -13.47
CA ASP A 93 -6.76 32.73 -12.80
C ASP A 93 -7.10 33.73 -11.69
N PHE A 94 -8.13 34.56 -11.88
CA PHE A 94 -8.68 35.41 -10.81
C PHE A 94 -9.25 34.57 -9.65
N LEU A 95 -10.04 33.53 -9.94
CA LEU A 95 -10.56 32.62 -8.92
C LEU A 95 -9.43 31.90 -8.17
N ARG A 96 -8.36 31.49 -8.85
CA ARG A 96 -7.18 30.90 -8.20
C ARG A 96 -6.53 31.87 -7.22
N THR A 97 -6.30 33.12 -7.63
CA THR A 97 -5.73 34.14 -6.73
C THR A 97 -6.63 34.43 -5.54
N GLN A 98 -7.95 34.44 -5.71
CA GLN A 98 -8.89 34.57 -4.60
C GLN A 98 -8.82 33.38 -3.63
N VAL A 99 -8.80 32.15 -4.15
CA VAL A 99 -8.70 30.93 -3.33
C VAL A 99 -7.39 30.91 -2.56
N ASP A 100 -6.28 31.27 -3.19
CA ASP A 100 -4.98 31.33 -2.52
C ASP A 100 -4.94 32.42 -1.43
N GLY A 101 -5.58 33.57 -1.68
CA GLY A 101 -5.78 34.61 -0.66
C GLY A 101 -6.62 34.13 0.53
N MET A 102 -7.72 33.40 0.27
CA MET A 102 -8.55 32.82 1.32
C MET A 102 -7.81 31.76 2.13
N ARG A 103 -7.02 30.90 1.48
CA ARG A 103 -6.18 29.90 2.15
C ARG A 103 -5.18 30.53 3.11
N LEU A 104 -4.55 31.62 2.70
CA LEU A 104 -3.61 32.34 3.55
C LEU A 104 -4.31 32.96 4.77
N ARG A 105 -5.50 33.55 4.57
CA ARG A 105 -6.33 34.08 5.67
C ARG A 105 -6.76 32.99 6.66
N ILE A 106 -7.16 31.82 6.17
CA ILE A 106 -7.52 30.68 7.03
C ILE A 106 -6.30 30.25 7.85
N GLY A 107 -5.12 30.14 7.23
CA GLY A 107 -3.89 29.83 7.95
C GLY A 107 -3.54 30.85 9.04
N GLU A 108 -3.71 32.15 8.79
CA GLU A 108 -3.52 33.19 9.81
C GLU A 108 -4.51 33.05 10.98
N VAL A 109 -5.78 32.76 10.70
CA VAL A 109 -6.83 32.58 11.72
C VAL A 109 -6.60 31.30 12.53
N GLU A 110 -6.24 30.19 11.89
CA GLU A 110 -5.87 28.94 12.58
C GLU A 110 -4.68 29.14 13.50
N CYS A 111 -3.65 29.85 13.02
CA CYS A 111 -2.48 30.22 13.82
C CYS A 111 -2.85 31.11 15.02
N GLY A 112 -3.73 32.08 14.81
CA GLY A 112 -4.27 32.94 15.87
C GLY A 112 -5.09 32.17 16.91
N LEU A 113 -5.88 31.19 16.47
CA LEU A 113 -6.71 30.35 17.33
C LEU A 113 -5.86 29.41 18.18
N LEU A 114 -4.85 28.77 17.60
CA LEU A 114 -3.87 27.96 18.32
C LEU A 114 -3.15 28.79 19.40
N LYS A 115 -2.82 30.04 19.08
CA LYS A 115 -2.19 30.96 20.01
C LYS A 115 -3.12 31.42 21.14
N LEU A 116 -4.42 31.57 20.85
CA LEU A 116 -5.44 31.84 21.88
C LEU A 116 -5.61 30.63 22.80
N ASP A 117 -5.67 29.43 22.22
CA ASP A 117 -5.78 28.15 22.94
C ASP A 117 -4.63 27.98 23.94
N GLU A 118 -3.39 28.22 23.52
CA GLU A 118 -2.20 28.20 24.40
C GLU A 118 -2.29 29.20 25.57
N ARG A 119 -2.92 30.36 25.38
CA ARG A 119 -3.13 31.34 26.46
C ARG A 119 -4.21 30.88 27.44
N THR A 120 -5.23 30.18 26.95
CA THR A 120 -6.30 29.62 27.77
C THR A 120 -5.91 28.33 28.50
N LEU A 121 -4.92 27.59 28.00
CA LEU A 121 -4.41 26.37 28.63
C LEU A 121 -3.75 26.66 29.97
N ALA A 122 -3.94 25.74 30.94
CA ALA A 122 -3.28 25.80 32.23
C ALA A 122 -1.77 25.60 32.07
N ALA A 123 -0.96 26.25 32.91
CA ALA A 123 0.51 26.28 32.77
C ALA A 123 1.18 24.89 32.70
N ALA A 124 0.56 23.86 33.31
CA ALA A 124 1.02 22.48 33.24
C ALA A 124 0.83 21.83 31.85
N GLN A 125 -0.24 22.17 31.13
CA GLN A 125 -0.54 21.65 29.80
C GLN A 125 0.27 22.35 28.69
N ARG A 126 0.67 23.61 28.89
CA ARG A 126 1.53 24.33 27.93
C ARG A 126 2.87 23.61 27.71
N ARG A 127 3.42 23.00 28.76
CA ARG A 127 4.71 22.28 28.70
C ARG A 127 4.63 20.97 27.91
N THR A 128 3.46 20.33 27.86
CA THR A 128 3.28 19.09 27.08
C THR A 128 3.07 19.37 25.59
N HIS A 129 2.48 20.51 25.25
CA HIS A 129 2.23 20.91 23.86
C HIS A 129 3.42 21.62 23.21
N ALA A 130 4.21 22.41 23.96
CA ALA A 130 5.37 23.11 23.42
C ALA A 130 6.51 22.20 22.94
N GLY A 131 6.54 20.93 23.37
CA GLY A 131 7.62 19.99 23.03
C GLY A 131 7.30 19.00 21.90
N THR A 132 6.05 18.96 21.40
CA THR A 132 5.58 17.87 20.53
C THR A 132 5.27 18.30 19.09
N THR A 133 5.05 19.58 18.83
CA THR A 133 4.65 20.04 17.50
C THR A 133 5.65 21.06 16.95
N SER A 134 6.20 20.77 15.76
CA SER A 134 7.02 21.71 14.96
C SER A 134 6.21 22.86 14.38
N ASP A 135 5.11 23.24 15.04
CA ASP A 135 4.17 24.24 14.57
C ASP A 135 4.76 25.62 14.87
N ARG A 136 5.30 26.26 13.83
CA ARG A 136 5.85 27.62 13.86
C ARG A 136 4.90 28.64 14.51
N CYS A 137 3.60 28.37 14.48
CA CYS A 137 2.54 29.17 15.11
C CYS A 137 2.54 29.15 16.65
N ARG A 138 3.10 28.12 17.28
CA ARG A 138 3.12 27.96 18.76
C ARG A 138 4.36 28.54 19.43
N GLU A 139 5.45 28.76 18.69
CA GLU A 139 6.74 29.22 19.22
C GLU A 139 6.69 30.62 19.86
N ASN A 140 5.76 31.49 19.43
CA ASN A 140 5.69 32.88 19.85
C ASN A 140 4.29 33.28 20.38
N TYR A 141 3.81 32.60 21.42
CA TYR A 141 2.51 32.89 22.04
C TYR A 141 2.42 34.26 22.73
N GLY A 142 3.56 34.87 23.07
CA GLY A 142 3.65 36.18 23.73
C GLY A 142 3.44 37.40 22.82
N THR A 143 3.65 37.27 21.51
CA THR A 143 3.47 38.41 20.59
C THR A 143 1.98 38.72 20.40
N PRO A 144 1.56 39.97 20.14
CA PRO A 144 0.17 40.26 19.81
C PRO A 144 -0.26 39.52 18.53
N ILE A 145 -1.52 39.10 18.46
CA ILE A 145 -2.08 38.50 17.24
C ILE A 145 -2.28 39.65 16.25
N GLN A 146 -1.51 39.65 15.15
CA GLN A 146 -1.71 40.57 14.05
C GLN A 146 -2.44 39.80 12.95
N LEU A 147 -3.75 40.04 12.82
CA LEU A 147 -4.52 39.57 11.67
C LEU A 147 -4.36 40.59 10.54
N SER A 148 -4.08 40.13 9.32
CA SER A 148 -3.97 41.03 8.17
C SER A 148 -5.33 41.69 7.89
N ALA A 149 -5.48 42.97 8.24
CA ALA A 149 -6.70 43.76 8.04
C ALA A 149 -6.88 44.26 6.59
N ARG A 150 -6.24 43.60 5.61
CA ARG A 150 -6.33 43.99 4.21
C ARG A 150 -7.75 43.68 3.70
N PRO A 151 -8.53 44.66 3.20
CA PRO A 151 -9.88 44.44 2.71
C PRO A 151 -9.90 43.37 1.61
#